data_AF-A0A968FW74-F1
#
_entry.id   AF-A0A968FW74-F1
#
_cell.length_a   1.000
_cell.length_b   1.000
_cell.length_c   1.000
_cell.angle_alpha   90.00
_cell.angle_beta   90.00
_cell.angle_gamma   90.00
#
_symmetry.space_group_name_H-M   'P 1'
#
loop_
_entity.id
_entity.type
_entity.pdbx_description
1 polymer ?
#
loop_
_entity_poly.entity_id
_entity_poly.type
_entity_poly.pdbx_seq_one_letter_code
_entity_poly.pdbx_strand_id
1 'polypeptide(L)' 'LGKELDLTLVHKYSSNLKIVAGYSFYAANDAFGAVNRRVVTAAGPGDFDDFTHWGYLMMDLTF' A
#
# COMPACT_ATOMS: atom_id res chain seq x y z
N LEU A 1 11.88 -3.97 5.98
CA LEU A 1 12.56 -2.71 5.62
C LEU A 1 11.56 -1.55 5.65
N GLY A 2 10.73 -1.50 6.69
CA GLY A 2 9.57 -0.60 6.77
C GLY A 2 8.47 -1.15 7.67
N LYS A 3 7.41 -0.36 7.84
CA LYS A 3 6.15 -0.71 8.50
C LYS A 3 5.01 -0.57 7.49
N GLU A 4 4.01 -1.45 7.57
CA GLU A 4 2.85 -1.42 6.69
C GLU A 4 1.56 -1.40 7.51
N LEU A 5 0.57 -0.65 7.02
CA LEU A 5 -0.78 -0.62 7.55
C LEU A 5 -1.76 -0.95 6.42
N ASP A 6 -2.41 -2.11 6.56
CA ASP A 6 -3.43 -2.58 5.62
C ASP A 6 -4.83 -2.41 6.21
N LEU A 7 -5.72 -1.83 5.43
CA LEU A 7 -7.14 -1.70 5.72
C LEU A 7 -7.92 -2.45 4.63
N THR A 8 -8.75 -3.41 5.04
CA THR A 8 -9.66 -4.11 4.13
C THR A 8 -11.09 -3.97 4.62
N LEU A 9 -11.97 -3.46 3.76
CA LEU A 9 -13.41 -3.40 3.98
C LEU A 9 -14.09 -4.46 3.11
N VAL A 10 -14.86 -5.34 3.74
CA VAL A 10 -15.66 -6.36 3.05
C VAL A 10 -17.13 -6.09 3.30
N HIS A 11 -17.89 -5.89 2.22
CA HIS A 11 -19.33 -5.72 2.27
C HIS A 11 -20.03 -6.78 1.41
N LYS A 12 -20.79 -7.67 2.05
CA LYS A 12 -21.64 -8.63 1.36
C LYS A 12 -22.98 -7.98 1.04
N TYR A 13 -23.18 -7.63 -0.22
CA TYR A 13 -24.40 -6.95 -0.67
C TYR A 13 -25.56 -7.93 -0.86
N SER A 14 -25.28 -9.13 -1.40
CA SER A 14 -26.26 -10.21 -1.54
C SER A 14 -25.57 -11.58 -1.41
N SER A 15 -26.34 -12.68 -1.54
CA SER A 15 -25.78 -14.03 -1.64
C SER A 15 -24.80 -14.18 -2.81
N ASN A 16 -25.01 -13.39 -3.87
CA ASN A 16 -24.30 -13.50 -5.14
C ASN A 16 -23.31 -12.35 -5.36
N LEU A 17 -23.39 -11.24 -4.61
CA LEU A 17 -22.52 -10.07 -4.78
C LEU A 17 -21.79 -9.72 -3.48
N LYS A 18 -20.46 -9.65 -3.57
CA LYS A 18 -19.57 -9.17 -2.52
C LYS A 18 -18.67 -8.04 -3.07
N ILE A 19 -18.58 -6.96 -2.32
CA ILE A 19 -17.72 -5.82 -2.61
C ILE A 19 -16.58 -5.84 -1.59
N VAL A 20 -15.34 -5.77 -2.07
CA VAL A 20 -14.15 -5.68 -1.22
C VAL A 20 -13.35 -4.46 -1.62
N ALA A 21 -13.03 -3.59 -0.68
CA ALA A 21 -12.11 -2.49 -0.87
C ALA A 21 -10.88 -2.70 0.01
N GLY A 22 -9.70 -2.44 -0.54
CA GLY A 22 -8.45 -2.47 0.21
C GLY A 22 -7.67 -1.19 0.03
N TYR A 23 -6.99 -0.79 1.09
CA TYR A 23 -6.04 0.31 1.10
C TYR A 23 -4.83 -0.12 1.93
N SER A 24 -3.64 0.20 1.45
CA SER A 24 -2.38 -0.14 2.08
C SER A 24 -1.46 1.06 2.07
N PHE A 25 -0.80 1.25 3.21
CA PHE A 25 0.20 2.28 3.42
C PHE A 25 1.48 1.62 3.91
N TYR A 26 2.56 1.81 3.16
CA TYR A 26 3.89 1.32 3.47
C TYR A 26 4.81 2.50 3.77
N ALA A 27 5.42 2.49 4.95
CA ALA A 27 6.47 3.42 5.35
C ALA A 27 7.81 2.69 5.38
N ALA A 28 8.73 3.01 4.47
CA ALA A 28 10.08 2.47 4.51
C ALA A 28 10.82 2.96 5.77
N ASN A 29 11.81 2.18 6.23
CA ASN A 29 12.69 2.60 7.31
C ASN A 29 14.03 3.09 6.77
N ASP A 30 14.80 3.84 7.56
CA ASP A 30 16.09 4.41 7.15
C ASP A 30 17.07 3.36 6.58
N ALA A 31 16.98 2.12 7.07
CA ALA A 31 17.76 0.99 6.56
C ALA A 31 17.44 0.65 5.10
N PHE A 32 16.21 0.90 4.63
CA PHE A 32 15.81 0.75 3.24
C PHE A 32 16.49 1.77 2.35
N GLY A 33 16.47 3.05 2.72
CA GLY A 33 17.20 4.11 2.00
C GLY A 33 18.71 3.85 1.96
N ALA A 34 19.29 3.36 3.06
CA ALA A 34 20.72 3.05 3.16
C ALA A 34 21.17 1.91 2.21
N VAL A 35 20.34 0.89 2.01
CA VAL A 35 20.66 -0.23 1.10
C VAL A 35 20.28 0.11 -0.34
N ASN A 36 19.25 0.94 -0.54
CA ASN A 36 18.72 1.28 -1.85
C ASN A 36 19.34 2.58 -2.39
N ARG A 37 20.65 2.52 -2.70
CA ARG A 37 21.48 3.66 -3.14
C ARG A 37 20.92 4.45 -4.35
N ARG A 38 20.06 3.84 -5.17
CA ARG A 38 19.34 4.52 -6.28
C ARG A 38 18.41 5.63 -5.80
N VAL A 39 17.78 5.45 -4.65
CA VAL A 39 16.84 6.42 -4.04
C VAL A 39 17.62 7.64 -3.51
N VAL A 40 18.80 7.40 -2.90
CA VAL A 40 19.69 8.43 -2.35
C VAL A 40 20.25 9.39 -3.41
N THR A 41 20.58 8.90 -4.60
CA THR A 41 21.16 9.75 -5.66
C THR A 41 20.15 10.60 -6.44
N ALA A 42 18.85 10.30 -6.37
CA ALA A 42 17.82 11.02 -7.13
C ALA A 42 17.15 12.16 -6.34
N ALA A 43 17.13 12.09 -5.00
CA ALA A 43 16.32 12.98 -4.16
C ALA A 43 17.00 14.31 -3.72
N GLY A 44 18.32 14.45 -3.85
CA GLY A 44 19.02 15.60 -3.26
C GLY A 44 18.98 15.59 -1.72
N PRO A 45 19.67 16.52 -1.03
CA PRO A 45 19.70 16.55 0.43
C PRO A 45 18.39 17.13 0.98
N GLY A 46 17.40 16.25 1.25
CA GLY A 46 16.16 16.63 1.92
C GLY A 46 15.02 15.66 1.61
N ASP A 47 14.43 15.10 2.67
CA ASP A 47 13.26 14.22 2.73
C ASP A 47 13.17 13.10 1.68
N PHE A 48 13.53 11.90 2.12
CA PHE A 48 13.02 10.67 1.53
C PHE A 48 11.52 10.60 1.82
N ASP A 49 10.68 10.86 0.82
CA ASP A 49 9.26 10.55 0.92
C ASP A 49 9.10 9.01 0.83
N ASP A 50 9.43 8.34 1.95
CA ASP A 50 9.52 6.89 2.10
C ASP A 50 8.13 6.22 2.23
N PHE A 51 7.07 6.98 1.96
CA PHE A 51 5.69 6.56 2.06
C PHE A 51 5.14 6.13 0.69
N THR A 52 4.76 4.86 0.56
CA THR A 52 4.07 4.33 -0.62
C THR A 52 2.66 3.92 -0.22
N HIS A 53 1.66 4.32 -1.00
CA HIS A 53 0.27 3.95 -0.77
C HIS A 53 -0.35 3.34 -2.01
N TRP A 54 -1.17 2.30 -1.84
CA TRP A 54 -1.92 1.67 -2.92
C TRP A 54 -3.27 1.17 -2.41
N GLY A 55 -4.21 0.96 -3.32
CA GLY A 55 -5.53 0.46 -2.96
C GLY A 55 -6.21 -0.22 -4.11
N TYR A 56 -7.27 -0.96 -3.80
CA TYR A 56 -8.04 -1.72 -4.76
C TYR A 56 -9.53 -1.74 -4.42
N LEU A 57 -10.34 -1.97 -5.45
CA LEU A 57 -11.76 -2.28 -5.35
C LEU A 57 -12.02 -3.56 -6.14
N MET A 58 -12.70 -4.51 -5.52
CA MET A 58 -13.07 -5.79 -6.10
C MET A 58 -14.58 -5.98 -5.98
N MET A 59 -15.19 -6.43 -7.07
CA MET A 59 -16.57 -6.91 -7.12
C MET A 59 -16.54 -8.39 -7.46
N ASP A 60 -17.09 -9.21 -6.57
CA ASP A 60 -17.15 -10.66 -6.69
C ASP A 60 -18.61 -11.05 -6.91
N LEU A 61 -18.89 -11.62 -8.08
CA LEU A 61 -20.23 -12.02 -8.54
C LEU A 61 -20.24 -13.53 -8.79
N THR A 62 -21.13 -14.25 -8.11
CA THR A 62 -21.30 -15.70 -8.25
C THR A 62 -22.62 -16.03 -8.94
N PHE A 63 -22.59 -16.94 -9.90
CA PHE A 63 -23.74 -17.39 -10.71
C PHE A 63 -24.13 -18.83 -10.38
#